data_AF-A0A178DQL6-F1
#
_entry.id   AF-A0A178DQL6-F1
#
_cell.length_a   1.000
_cell.length_b   1.000
_cell.length_c   1.000
_cell.angle_alpha   90.00
_cell.angle_beta   90.00
_cell.angle_gamma   90.00
#
_symmetry.space_group_name_H-M   'P 1'
#
loop_
_entity.id
_entity.type
_entity.pdbx_description
1 polymer ?
#
loop_
_entity_poly.entity_id
_entity_poly.type
_entity_poly.pdbx_seq_one_letter_code
_entity_poly.pdbx_strand_id
1 'polypeptide(L)'
;MYFKHENGSYKRVPIYPNAQLGYEGQNAKDINGGMTIYYTQKDFNTPDLEHPVKAFPPGFRMTVGNPTTTNRNESKKGLAYTCLQTILTRGSETPDFPNKPCPAGIMAIHHFPSCWDGKNLDSPDHQSHMFSTTKGGFREAGPCPASHPVRMPQVAYETMWDTSVFADMWPASGKQPFVWSYSDHLGYGTHADYLFGWKGDSLQRAMNDTCMFHKCGSPGMQGILKTQTVAEMNKCSVQSQVSEEVEGWLDHLPGYQP
;
A
#
# COMPACT_ATOMS: atom_id res chain seq x y z
N MET A 1 -4.98 7.05 -9.00
CA MET A 1 -4.57 8.47 -9.05
C MET A 1 -4.68 8.94 -10.49
N TYR A 2 -5.11 10.18 -10.69
CA TYR A 2 -5.16 10.86 -11.98
C TYR A 2 -4.38 12.16 -11.89
N PHE A 3 -3.70 12.54 -12.97
CA PHE A 3 -3.18 13.89 -13.18
C PHE A 3 -4.27 14.74 -13.81
N LYS A 4 -4.49 15.95 -13.28
CA LYS A 4 -5.40 16.96 -13.84
C LYS A 4 -4.57 18.04 -14.54
N HIS A 5 -4.72 18.13 -15.85
CA HIS A 5 -4.06 19.14 -16.66
C HIS A 5 -4.76 20.52 -16.52
N GLU A 6 -4.05 21.61 -16.81
CA GLU A 6 -4.59 22.97 -16.70
C GLU A 6 -5.77 23.24 -17.66
N ASN A 7 -5.86 22.49 -18.76
CA ASN A 7 -7.02 22.53 -19.67
C ASN A 7 -8.27 21.81 -19.14
N GLY A 8 -8.21 21.22 -17.94
CA GLY A 8 -9.31 20.51 -17.31
C GLY A 8 -9.36 19.00 -17.56
N SER A 9 -8.58 18.48 -18.53
CA SER A 9 -8.53 17.04 -18.82
C SER A 9 -7.77 16.25 -17.75
N TYR A 10 -8.05 14.95 -17.69
CA TYR A 10 -7.48 14.01 -16.73
C TYR A 10 -6.70 12.92 -17.45
N LYS A 11 -5.63 12.43 -16.82
CA LYS A 11 -4.89 11.27 -17.31
C LYS A 11 -4.55 10.35 -16.15
N ARG A 12 -4.82 9.06 -16.31
CA ARG A 12 -4.47 8.08 -15.29
C ARG A 12 -2.96 8.08 -15.09
N VAL A 13 -2.54 8.15 -13.82
CA VAL A 13 -1.12 8.06 -13.48
C VAL A 13 -0.71 6.58 -13.57
N PRO A 14 0.31 6.22 -14.37
CA PRO A 14 0.80 4.86 -14.42
C PRO A 14 1.33 4.41 -13.05
N ILE A 15 1.23 3.12 -12.77
CA ILE A 15 1.93 2.51 -11.64
C ILE A 15 3.16 1.78 -12.15
N TYR A 16 4.17 1.64 -11.30
CA TYR A 16 5.38 0.90 -11.63
C TYR A 16 5.86 0.04 -10.45
N PRO A 17 6.76 -0.94 -10.67
CA PRO A 17 7.22 -1.83 -9.60
C PRO A 17 8.06 -1.10 -8.56
N ASN A 18 7.98 -1.54 -7.31
CA ASN A 18 8.90 -1.08 -6.28
C ASN A 18 10.31 -1.66 -6.48
N ALA A 19 11.29 -1.07 -5.81
CA ALA A 19 12.67 -1.50 -5.88
C ALA A 19 12.85 -2.92 -5.36
N GLN A 20 13.85 -3.61 -5.91
CA GLN A 20 14.41 -4.84 -5.36
C GLN A 20 13.46 -6.05 -5.32
N LEU A 21 12.31 -6.03 -6.00
CA LEU A 21 11.35 -7.15 -5.98
C LEU A 21 11.76 -8.38 -6.82
N GLY A 22 12.89 -8.32 -7.52
CA GLY A 22 13.38 -9.37 -8.41
C GLY A 22 14.26 -10.43 -7.75
N TYR A 23 14.89 -11.22 -8.61
CA TYR A 23 15.87 -12.24 -8.23
C TYR A 23 17.00 -11.61 -7.40
N GLU A 24 17.34 -12.21 -6.26
CA GLU A 24 18.40 -11.76 -5.35
C GLU A 24 18.33 -10.28 -4.94
N GLY A 25 17.13 -9.68 -4.88
CA GLY A 25 16.96 -8.28 -4.46
C GLY A 25 17.32 -7.26 -5.55
N GLN A 26 17.36 -7.67 -6.81
CA GLN A 26 17.49 -6.77 -7.96
C GLN A 26 16.13 -6.16 -8.33
N ASN A 27 16.13 -5.06 -9.09
CA ASN A 27 14.89 -4.47 -9.59
C ASN A 27 14.26 -5.38 -10.66
N ALA A 28 13.00 -5.76 -10.48
CA ALA A 28 12.21 -6.49 -11.48
C ALA A 28 11.39 -5.51 -12.33
N LYS A 29 11.91 -5.16 -13.51
CA LYS A 29 11.26 -4.22 -14.44
C LYS A 29 10.09 -4.83 -15.21
N ASP A 30 9.97 -6.14 -15.18
CA ASP A 30 8.97 -6.95 -15.89
C ASP A 30 7.69 -7.18 -15.08
N ILE A 31 7.64 -6.75 -13.82
CA ILE A 31 6.39 -6.67 -13.05
C ILE A 31 5.48 -5.63 -13.73
N ASN A 32 4.28 -6.02 -14.13
CA ASN A 32 3.41 -5.19 -14.97
C ASN A 32 2.20 -4.57 -14.23
N GLY A 33 2.15 -4.67 -12.90
CA GLY A 33 1.11 -4.05 -12.10
C GLY A 33 1.17 -4.45 -10.62
N GLY A 34 0.09 -4.15 -9.89
CA GLY A 34 -0.08 -4.52 -8.49
C GLY A 34 0.49 -3.51 -7.50
N MET A 35 0.71 -3.99 -6.27
CA MET A 35 1.23 -3.22 -5.14
C MET A 35 2.23 -4.09 -4.38
N THR A 36 3.14 -3.46 -3.64
CA THR A 36 4.05 -4.18 -2.74
C THR A 36 3.38 -4.34 -1.38
N ILE A 37 3.28 -5.56 -0.89
CA ILE A 37 2.66 -5.86 0.41
C ILE A 37 3.72 -6.36 1.37
N TYR A 38 3.84 -5.70 2.51
CA TYR A 38 4.77 -6.07 3.57
C TYR A 38 4.02 -6.68 4.75
N TYR A 39 4.66 -7.67 5.38
CA TYR A 39 4.27 -8.24 6.67
C TYR A 39 5.51 -8.21 7.55
N THR A 40 5.50 -7.44 8.64
CA THR A 40 6.63 -7.37 9.58
C THR A 40 6.20 -7.72 10.99
N GLN A 41 7.10 -8.35 11.75
CA GLN A 41 6.90 -8.68 13.16
C GLN A 41 6.99 -7.43 14.05
N LYS A 42 7.91 -6.52 13.70
CA LYS A 42 8.29 -5.36 14.53
C LYS A 42 8.63 -4.12 13.72
N ASP A 43 9.67 -4.17 12.88
CA ASP A 43 10.09 -3.04 12.06
C ASP A 43 10.63 -3.52 10.72
N PHE A 44 11.12 -2.59 9.90
CA PHE A 44 11.61 -2.92 8.55
C PHE A 44 12.87 -3.78 8.55
N ASN A 45 13.73 -3.68 9.56
CA ASN A 45 15.09 -4.22 9.50
C ASN A 45 15.32 -5.39 10.46
N THR A 46 14.50 -5.49 11.51
CA THR A 46 14.78 -6.36 12.66
C THR A 46 13.68 -7.40 12.81
N PRO A 47 14.02 -8.71 12.77
CA PRO A 47 13.09 -9.75 13.17
C PRO A 47 12.85 -9.68 14.69
N ASP A 48 11.69 -10.13 15.15
CA ASP A 48 11.27 -10.13 16.55
C ASP A 48 10.54 -11.43 16.88
N LEU A 49 11.28 -12.37 17.46
CA LEU A 49 10.74 -13.64 17.95
C LEU A 49 10.46 -13.61 19.46
N GLU A 50 10.92 -12.57 20.17
CA GLU A 50 10.67 -12.38 21.60
C GLU A 50 9.23 -11.92 21.85
N HIS A 51 8.65 -11.18 20.89
CA HIS A 51 7.26 -10.74 20.93
C HIS A 51 6.48 -11.32 19.74
N PRO A 52 6.10 -12.61 19.81
CA PRO A 52 5.49 -13.30 18.69
C PRO A 52 4.18 -12.64 18.26
N VAL A 53 3.97 -12.61 16.95
CA VAL A 53 2.73 -12.13 16.32
C VAL A 53 1.89 -13.31 15.84
N LYS A 54 0.57 -13.17 15.93
CA LYS A 54 -0.38 -14.16 15.42
C LYS A 54 -0.75 -13.80 13.98
N ALA A 55 -0.55 -14.73 13.05
CA ALA A 55 -0.98 -14.56 11.67
C ALA A 55 -2.51 -14.41 11.57
N PHE A 56 -2.96 -13.68 10.54
CA PHE A 56 -4.38 -13.50 10.27
C PHE A 56 -5.07 -14.86 10.04
N PRO A 57 -6.18 -15.16 10.73
CA PRO A 57 -6.93 -16.40 10.53
C PRO A 57 -7.64 -16.45 9.17
N PRO A 58 -7.97 -17.64 8.64
CA PRO A 58 -8.78 -17.77 7.42
C PRO A 58 -10.10 -16.99 7.51
N GLY A 59 -10.43 -16.26 6.44
CA GLY A 59 -11.62 -15.43 6.36
C GLY A 59 -11.47 -14.03 6.99
N PHE A 60 -10.32 -13.72 7.59
CA PHE A 60 -10.04 -12.40 8.16
C PHE A 60 -10.07 -11.29 7.09
N ARG A 61 -10.69 -10.15 7.43
CA ARG A 61 -10.81 -8.97 6.57
C ARG A 61 -10.66 -7.71 7.41
N MET A 62 -9.98 -6.71 6.88
CA MET A 62 -9.97 -5.38 7.48
C MET A 62 -9.75 -4.31 6.42
N THR A 63 -10.17 -3.09 6.71
CA THR A 63 -9.85 -1.91 5.88
C THR A 63 -9.06 -0.88 6.69
N VAL A 64 -8.39 0.02 5.99
CA VAL A 64 -7.79 1.23 6.57
C VAL A 64 -8.08 2.42 5.68
N GLY A 65 -8.28 3.59 6.27
CA GLY A 65 -8.69 4.80 5.53
C GLY A 65 -10.21 4.92 5.39
N ASN A 66 -10.65 5.98 4.73
CA ASN A 66 -12.06 6.20 4.44
C ASN A 66 -12.19 7.17 3.26
N PRO A 67 -12.89 6.81 2.16
CA PRO A 67 -13.07 7.69 1.02
C PRO A 67 -13.81 9.00 1.29
N THR A 68 -14.57 9.09 2.38
CA THR A 68 -15.31 10.30 2.73
C THR A 68 -14.50 11.30 3.56
N THR A 69 -13.23 11.00 3.88
CA THR A 69 -12.40 11.91 4.68
C THR A 69 -11.98 13.13 3.87
N THR A 70 -12.32 14.33 4.37
CA THR A 70 -12.09 15.60 3.68
C THR A 70 -11.12 16.54 4.41
N ASN A 71 -10.65 16.18 5.59
CA ASN A 71 -9.72 17.00 6.35
C ASN A 71 -8.54 16.19 6.91
N ARG A 72 -7.43 16.91 7.12
CA ARG A 72 -6.15 16.34 7.53
C ARG A 72 -6.20 15.68 8.90
N ASN A 73 -6.98 16.21 9.83
CA ASN A 73 -7.04 15.69 11.21
C ASN A 73 -7.80 14.36 11.28
N GLU A 74 -8.77 14.16 10.40
CA GLU A 74 -9.52 12.93 10.25
C GLU A 74 -8.83 11.91 9.33
N SER A 75 -7.83 12.34 8.54
CA SER A 75 -7.00 11.42 7.75
C SER A 75 -6.44 10.35 8.68
N LYS A 76 -6.76 9.09 8.40
CA LYS A 76 -6.42 7.98 9.28
C LYS A 76 -4.91 7.86 9.36
N LYS A 77 -4.39 7.76 10.60
CA LYS A 77 -3.00 7.39 10.85
C LYS A 77 -2.69 6.11 10.08
N GLY A 78 -1.70 6.19 9.19
CA GLY A 78 -1.27 5.08 8.36
C GLY A 78 -1.46 5.31 6.87
N LEU A 79 -2.29 6.28 6.46
CA LEU A 79 -2.25 6.78 5.09
C LEU A 79 -1.17 7.85 4.95
N ALA A 80 -0.19 7.62 4.09
CA ALA A 80 0.86 8.60 3.83
C ALA A 80 1.39 8.54 2.39
N TYR A 81 2.17 9.56 2.07
CA TYR A 81 2.85 9.74 0.80
C TYR A 81 4.35 9.93 1.02
N THR A 82 5.16 9.45 0.08
CA THR A 82 6.56 9.82 -0.02
C THR A 82 6.84 10.36 -1.42
N CYS A 83 7.39 11.56 -1.49
CA CYS A 83 7.90 12.12 -2.73
C CYS A 83 9.28 11.52 -3.03
N LEU A 84 9.33 10.59 -3.99
CA LEU A 84 10.52 9.80 -4.24
C LEU A 84 11.55 10.62 -5.01
N GLN A 85 12.76 10.74 -4.46
CA GLN A 85 13.92 11.28 -5.17
C GLN A 85 14.57 10.19 -6.05
N THR A 86 14.55 8.96 -5.56
CA THR A 86 14.88 7.75 -6.31
C THR A 86 13.90 6.65 -5.90
N ILE A 87 13.84 5.54 -6.64
CA ILE A 87 13.05 4.37 -6.26
C ILE A 87 13.44 3.78 -4.89
N LEU A 88 14.64 4.10 -4.38
CA LEU A 88 15.16 3.68 -3.08
C LEU A 88 14.88 4.69 -1.95
N THR A 89 14.21 5.81 -2.21
CA THR A 89 13.84 6.77 -1.16
C THR A 89 12.92 6.09 -0.13
N ARG A 90 13.23 6.24 1.16
CA ARG A 90 12.46 5.65 2.29
C ARG A 90 12.33 6.65 3.45
N GLY A 91 11.31 6.46 4.30
CA GLY A 91 11.21 7.06 5.64
C GLY A 91 10.62 8.48 5.74
N SER A 92 10.53 9.24 4.66
CA SER A 92 9.87 10.57 4.67
C SER A 92 8.40 10.45 4.25
N GLU A 93 7.56 10.03 5.19
CA GLU A 93 6.10 9.93 5.03
C GLU A 93 5.41 11.26 5.39
N THR A 94 4.55 11.76 4.51
CA THR A 94 3.70 12.93 4.72
C THR A 94 2.23 12.58 4.53
N PRO A 95 1.29 13.14 5.30
CA PRO A 95 -0.14 12.86 5.10
C PRO A 95 -0.71 13.58 3.87
N ASP A 96 0.00 14.61 3.40
CA ASP A 96 -0.42 15.49 2.32
C ASP A 96 0.15 14.98 0.99
N PHE A 97 -0.59 15.16 -0.11
CA PHE A 97 -0.01 14.95 -1.44
C PHE A 97 1.24 15.83 -1.62
N PRO A 98 2.31 15.29 -2.24
CA PRO A 98 3.49 16.08 -2.58
C PRO A 98 3.15 17.33 -3.40
N ASN A 99 3.56 18.50 -2.91
CA ASN A 99 3.29 19.81 -3.51
C ASN A 99 4.34 20.25 -4.54
N LYS A 100 5.20 19.32 -4.98
CA LYS A 100 6.27 19.55 -5.95
C LYS A 100 6.46 18.31 -6.81
N PRO A 101 7.06 18.43 -8.01
CA PRO A 101 7.45 17.28 -8.79
C PRO A 101 8.34 16.32 -8.00
N CYS A 102 8.06 15.02 -8.12
CA CYS A 102 8.84 13.97 -7.48
C CYS A 102 9.63 13.22 -8.56
N PRO A 103 10.98 13.30 -8.55
CA PRO A 103 11.82 12.78 -9.64
C PRO A 103 11.60 11.30 -9.97
N ALA A 104 11.26 10.48 -8.97
CA ALA A 104 10.95 9.07 -9.14
C ALA A 104 9.49 8.75 -8.81
N GLY A 105 8.57 9.71 -8.92
CA GLY A 105 7.16 9.47 -8.66
C GLY A 105 6.73 9.62 -7.19
N ILE A 106 5.49 9.26 -6.92
CA ILE A 106 4.88 9.32 -5.57
C ILE A 106 4.64 7.89 -5.10
N MET A 107 5.12 7.56 -3.91
CA MET A 107 4.70 6.34 -3.20
C MET A 107 3.50 6.68 -2.32
N ALA A 108 2.37 6.02 -2.52
CA ALA A 108 1.28 6.00 -1.56
C ALA A 108 1.43 4.75 -0.68
N ILE A 109 1.35 4.93 0.64
CA ILE A 109 1.47 3.86 1.61
C ILE A 109 0.27 3.82 2.55
N HIS A 110 -0.22 2.61 2.82
CA HIS A 110 -1.32 2.33 3.75
C HIS A 110 -0.84 1.36 4.82
N HIS A 111 -0.63 1.86 6.03
CA HIS A 111 -0.29 1.07 7.22
C HIS A 111 -1.56 0.61 7.93
N PHE A 112 -1.76 -0.70 8.00
CA PHE A 112 -2.91 -1.29 8.68
C PHE A 112 -2.73 -1.31 10.21
N PRO A 113 -3.83 -1.36 10.97
CA PRO A 113 -3.82 -1.73 12.38
C PRO A 113 -3.19 -3.11 12.62
N SER A 114 -2.53 -3.29 13.77
CA SER A 114 -1.83 -4.54 14.13
C SER A 114 -2.30 -5.17 15.44
N CYS A 115 -3.32 -4.62 16.10
CA CYS A 115 -3.90 -5.19 17.31
C CYS A 115 -5.33 -5.66 17.05
N TRP A 116 -5.60 -6.95 17.29
CA TRP A 116 -6.88 -7.60 17.02
C TRP A 116 -7.64 -7.92 18.31
N ASP A 117 -8.97 -7.83 18.29
CA ASP A 117 -9.86 -8.19 19.40
C ASP A 117 -9.83 -9.68 19.79
N GLY A 118 -9.24 -10.52 18.95
CA GLY A 118 -9.07 -11.95 19.18
C GLY A 118 -10.33 -12.79 18.94
N LYS A 119 -11.42 -12.18 18.45
CA LYS A 119 -12.74 -12.80 18.32
C LYS A 119 -13.31 -12.67 16.91
N ASN A 120 -13.34 -11.47 16.36
CA ASN A 120 -14.08 -11.17 15.14
C ASN A 120 -13.15 -11.23 13.92
N LEU A 121 -13.48 -12.07 12.94
CA LEU A 121 -12.75 -12.12 11.67
C LEU A 121 -12.98 -10.87 10.80
N ASP A 122 -14.09 -10.20 11.06
CA ASP A 122 -14.54 -8.99 10.38
C ASP A 122 -15.54 -8.26 11.29
N SER A 123 -15.74 -6.97 11.06
CA SER A 123 -16.76 -6.15 11.72
C SER A 123 -17.63 -5.46 10.66
N PRO A 124 -18.85 -4.97 10.99
CA PRO A 124 -19.71 -4.31 9.99
C PRO A 124 -19.07 -3.11 9.28
N ASP A 125 -18.13 -2.44 9.94
CA ASP A 125 -17.34 -1.32 9.41
C ASP A 125 -15.95 -1.74 8.88
N HIS A 126 -15.65 -3.04 8.91
CA HIS A 126 -14.37 -3.66 8.58
C HIS A 126 -13.15 -3.10 9.35
N GLN A 127 -13.37 -2.36 10.45
CA GLN A 127 -12.32 -1.63 11.17
C GLN A 127 -12.35 -1.84 12.68
N SER A 128 -13.54 -1.83 13.31
CA SER A 128 -13.69 -1.81 14.78
C SER A 128 -13.21 -3.05 15.52
N HIS A 129 -13.01 -4.17 14.83
CA HIS A 129 -12.38 -5.37 15.40
C HIS A 129 -10.84 -5.26 15.49
N MET A 130 -10.28 -4.15 14.98
CA MET A 130 -8.86 -3.83 14.97
C MET A 130 -8.58 -2.50 15.66
N PHE A 131 -7.37 -2.39 16.22
CA PHE A 131 -6.87 -1.19 16.87
C PHE A 131 -5.48 -0.82 16.35
N SER A 132 -5.31 0.44 15.97
CA SER A 132 -4.04 0.94 15.44
C SER A 132 -3.19 1.56 16.54
N THR A 133 -2.01 0.99 16.75
CA THR A 133 -0.90 1.62 17.48
C THR A 133 0.28 1.93 16.55
N THR A 134 0.05 1.81 15.24
CA THR A 134 1.05 1.99 14.19
C THR A 134 1.51 3.44 14.10
N LYS A 135 2.81 3.64 13.95
CA LYS A 135 3.42 4.97 13.87
C LYS A 135 3.73 5.40 12.43
N GLY A 136 3.56 4.52 11.44
CA GLY A 136 4.06 4.73 10.07
C GLY A 136 5.58 4.59 9.97
N GLY A 137 6.10 4.59 8.75
CA GLY A 137 7.53 4.45 8.45
C GLY A 137 8.12 3.11 8.86
N PHE A 138 7.30 2.04 8.90
CA PHE A 138 7.69 0.70 9.38
C PHE A 138 8.32 0.69 10.78
N ARG A 139 7.91 1.65 11.63
CA ARG A 139 8.35 1.71 13.03
C ARG A 139 7.50 0.78 13.87
N GLU A 140 8.13 0.21 14.90
CA GLU A 140 7.45 -0.64 15.89
C GLU A 140 6.18 0.04 16.46
N ALA A 141 5.06 -0.63 16.23
CA ALA A 141 3.77 -0.33 16.81
C ALA A 141 3.81 -0.34 18.35
N GLY A 142 2.98 0.48 18.98
CA GLY A 142 2.82 0.46 20.44
C GLY A 142 2.16 -0.82 20.96
N PRO A 143 2.18 -1.05 22.28
CA PRO A 143 1.56 -2.22 22.89
C PRO A 143 0.05 -2.25 22.64
N CYS A 144 -0.47 -3.45 22.42
CA CYS A 144 -1.89 -3.64 22.19
C CYS A 144 -2.73 -3.40 23.45
N PRO A 145 -3.87 -2.68 23.35
CA PRO A 145 -4.73 -2.44 24.50
C PRO A 145 -5.50 -3.71 24.89
N ALA A 146 -6.03 -3.73 26.11
CA ALA A 146 -6.83 -4.87 26.60
C ALA A 146 -8.08 -5.18 25.75
N SER A 147 -8.62 -4.18 25.04
CA SER A 147 -9.74 -4.38 24.10
C SER A 147 -9.33 -5.13 22.82
N HIS A 148 -8.06 -5.08 22.45
CA HIS A 148 -7.50 -5.68 21.23
C HIS A 148 -6.20 -6.41 21.52
N PRO A 149 -6.20 -7.44 22.39
CA PRO A 149 -4.99 -7.93 23.04
C PRO A 149 -4.08 -8.76 22.11
N VAL A 150 -4.55 -9.13 20.91
CA VAL A 150 -3.80 -10.02 20.03
C VAL A 150 -2.92 -9.21 19.09
N ARG A 151 -1.59 -9.29 19.27
CA ARG A 151 -0.61 -8.69 18.36
C ARG A 151 -0.56 -9.49 17.05
N MET A 152 -0.78 -8.80 15.94
CA MET A 152 -0.75 -9.34 14.58
C MET A 152 0.43 -8.73 13.80
N PRO A 153 0.84 -9.31 12.67
CA PRO A 153 1.84 -8.69 11.80
C PRO A 153 1.43 -7.27 11.41
N GLN A 154 2.40 -6.34 11.36
CA GLN A 154 2.15 -5.04 10.73
C GLN A 154 2.10 -5.24 9.23
N VAL A 155 0.97 -4.86 8.64
CA VAL A 155 0.76 -4.90 7.19
C VAL A 155 0.88 -3.49 6.64
N ALA A 156 1.63 -3.35 5.56
CA ALA A 156 1.70 -2.11 4.81
C ALA A 156 1.59 -2.38 3.31
N TYR A 157 0.80 -1.58 2.61
CA TYR A 157 0.72 -1.61 1.15
C TYR A 157 1.43 -0.39 0.59
N GLU A 158 2.37 -0.59 -0.34
CA GLU A 158 3.01 0.48 -1.09
C GLU A 158 2.58 0.39 -2.57
N THR A 159 2.04 1.49 -3.08
CA THR A 159 1.76 1.68 -4.51
C THR A 159 2.66 2.79 -5.04
N MET A 160 3.45 2.48 -6.07
CA MET A 160 4.34 3.44 -6.72
C MET A 160 3.63 4.05 -7.93
N TRP A 161 3.39 5.35 -7.89
CA TRP A 161 2.76 6.13 -8.95
C TRP A 161 3.84 6.86 -9.74
N ASP A 162 3.97 6.56 -11.03
CA ASP A 162 4.92 7.23 -11.91
C ASP A 162 4.40 8.62 -12.29
N THR A 163 4.63 9.58 -11.40
CA THR A 163 4.29 10.97 -11.66
C THR A 163 5.36 11.72 -12.44
N SER A 164 6.52 11.10 -12.71
CA SER A 164 7.64 11.74 -13.40
C SER A 164 7.28 12.12 -14.84
N VAL A 165 6.39 11.35 -15.47
CA VAL A 165 5.88 11.61 -16.82
C VAL A 165 5.05 12.89 -16.96
N PHE A 166 4.71 13.54 -15.84
CA PHE A 166 3.97 14.82 -15.79
C PHE A 166 4.83 15.99 -15.31
N ALA A 167 6.14 15.80 -15.11
CA ALA A 167 7.03 16.82 -14.55
C ALA A 167 7.03 18.13 -15.38
N ASP A 168 7.02 18.00 -16.71
CA ASP A 168 7.01 19.14 -17.65
C ASP A 168 5.62 19.81 -17.78
N MET A 169 4.59 19.23 -17.17
CA MET A 169 3.22 19.75 -17.16
C MET A 169 2.78 20.20 -15.76
N TRP A 170 3.73 20.46 -14.86
CA TRP A 170 3.40 20.98 -13.53
C TRP A 170 2.71 22.35 -13.66
N PRO A 171 1.57 22.60 -12.99
CA PRO A 171 0.83 23.84 -13.14
C PRO A 171 1.66 25.08 -12.81
N ALA A 172 1.51 26.15 -13.61
CA ALA A 172 2.21 27.42 -13.37
C ALA A 172 1.78 28.08 -12.05
N SER A 173 0.57 27.77 -11.59
CA SER A 173 0.06 28.19 -10.26
C SER A 173 0.83 27.58 -9.08
N GLY A 174 1.68 26.57 -9.32
CA GLY A 174 2.38 25.82 -8.28
C GLY A 174 1.48 24.84 -7.51
N LYS A 175 0.18 24.78 -7.81
CA LYS A 175 -0.73 23.80 -7.22
C LYS A 175 -0.33 22.39 -7.65
N GLN A 176 -0.42 21.47 -6.70
CA GLN A 176 -0.31 20.05 -6.99
C GLN A 176 -1.42 19.66 -8.02
N PRO A 177 -1.12 18.80 -9.02
CA PRO A 177 -2.08 18.43 -10.07
C PRO A 177 -2.72 17.04 -9.94
N PHE A 178 -2.37 16.19 -8.97
CA PHE A 178 -2.91 14.84 -8.84
C PHE A 178 -4.12 14.75 -7.93
N VAL A 179 -5.06 13.90 -8.34
CA VAL A 179 -6.33 13.64 -7.64
C VAL A 179 -6.58 12.14 -7.51
N TRP A 180 -7.32 11.73 -6.49
CA TRP A 180 -7.94 10.40 -6.46
C TRP A 180 -9.15 10.36 -7.40
N SER A 181 -9.53 9.15 -7.85
CA SER A 181 -10.54 8.93 -8.88
C SER A 181 -11.93 9.49 -8.54
N TYR A 182 -12.24 9.67 -7.25
CA TYR A 182 -13.51 10.25 -6.79
C TYR A 182 -13.43 11.78 -6.56
N SER A 183 -12.49 12.45 -7.23
CA SER A 183 -12.28 13.92 -7.18
C SER A 183 -11.66 14.48 -5.89
N ASP A 184 -11.02 13.64 -5.06
CA ASP A 184 -10.23 14.13 -3.93
C ASP A 184 -8.87 14.69 -4.38
N HIS A 185 -8.71 16.00 -4.23
CA HIS A 185 -7.51 16.77 -4.54
C HIS A 185 -6.62 17.03 -3.32
N LEU A 186 -7.08 16.66 -2.12
CA LEU A 186 -6.34 16.79 -0.87
C LEU A 186 -5.52 15.52 -0.59
N GLY A 187 -6.02 14.37 -1.03
CA GLY A 187 -5.37 13.07 -0.88
C GLY A 187 -5.69 12.36 0.43
N TYR A 188 -6.75 12.75 1.13
CA TYR A 188 -7.06 12.21 2.47
C TYR A 188 -8.05 11.04 2.46
N GLY A 189 -8.85 10.86 1.41
CA GLY A 189 -9.83 9.77 1.38
C GLY A 189 -9.44 8.63 0.45
N THR A 190 -8.21 8.14 0.58
CA THR A 190 -7.91 6.81 0.07
C THR A 190 -8.09 5.77 1.18
N HIS A 191 -8.26 4.53 0.77
CA HIS A 191 -8.39 3.37 1.64
C HIS A 191 -7.68 2.17 1.02
N ALA A 192 -7.46 1.14 1.82
CA ALA A 192 -6.95 -0.14 1.36
C ALA A 192 -7.66 -1.27 2.09
N ASP A 193 -7.85 -2.38 1.37
CA ASP A 193 -8.58 -3.54 1.84
C ASP A 193 -7.63 -4.73 1.98
N TYR A 194 -7.64 -5.33 3.16
CA TYR A 194 -6.96 -6.59 3.42
C TYR A 194 -7.98 -7.71 3.43
N LEU A 195 -7.71 -8.74 2.63
CA LEU A 195 -8.42 -10.01 2.66
C LEU A 195 -7.38 -11.12 2.84
N PHE A 196 -7.66 -12.05 3.76
CA PHE A 196 -6.80 -13.21 3.97
C PHE A 196 -6.63 -14.01 2.67
N GLY A 197 -5.37 -14.18 2.24
CA GLY A 197 -5.02 -14.94 1.02
C GLY A 197 -3.87 -15.94 1.20
N TRP A 198 -3.37 -16.14 2.41
CA TRP A 198 -2.23 -17.03 2.65
C TRP A 198 -2.63 -18.51 2.64
N LYS A 199 -1.81 -19.35 1.99
CA LYS A 199 -2.06 -20.79 1.93
C LYS A 199 -1.56 -21.52 3.16
N GLY A 200 -2.45 -22.24 3.85
CA GLY A 200 -2.11 -23.06 5.01
C GLY A 200 -1.50 -22.21 6.13
N ASP A 201 -0.37 -22.66 6.68
CA ASP A 201 0.35 -22.00 7.76
C ASP A 201 1.46 -21.04 7.27
N SER A 202 1.53 -20.76 5.97
CA SER A 202 2.68 -20.08 5.35
C SER A 202 3.02 -18.73 5.99
N LEU A 203 2.01 -17.90 6.28
CA LEU A 203 2.26 -16.62 6.96
C LEU A 203 2.79 -16.84 8.38
N GLN A 204 2.18 -17.74 9.15
CA GLN A 204 2.64 -17.99 10.53
C GLN A 204 4.06 -18.56 10.56
N ARG A 205 4.43 -19.42 9.60
CA ARG A 205 5.81 -19.91 9.48
C ARG A 205 6.80 -18.78 9.23
N ALA A 206 6.48 -17.84 8.33
CA ALA A 206 7.33 -16.65 8.13
C ALA A 206 7.38 -15.77 9.39
N MET A 207 6.24 -15.57 10.08
CA MET A 207 6.19 -14.78 11.32
C MET A 207 6.88 -15.45 12.51
N ASN A 208 7.21 -16.73 12.43
CA ASN A 208 7.99 -17.46 13.43
C ASN A 208 9.47 -17.61 13.05
N ASP A 209 9.90 -17.04 11.92
CA ASP A 209 11.27 -17.13 11.40
C ASP A 209 11.98 -15.76 11.52
N THR A 210 13.31 -15.77 11.40
CA THR A 210 14.13 -14.56 11.31
C THR A 210 14.29 -14.04 9.88
N CYS A 211 13.72 -14.75 8.90
CA CYS A 211 13.76 -14.36 7.51
C CYS A 211 13.15 -12.96 7.33
N MET A 212 13.80 -12.15 6.48
CA MET A 212 13.30 -10.84 6.09
C MET A 212 13.48 -10.70 4.58
N PHE A 213 12.48 -10.10 3.92
CA PHE A 213 12.48 -9.85 2.48
C PHE A 213 12.87 -11.09 1.66
N HIS A 214 13.92 -10.99 0.85
CA HIS A 214 14.42 -12.06 -0.02
C HIS A 214 14.78 -13.35 0.72
N LYS A 215 15.21 -13.24 1.98
CA LYS A 215 15.60 -14.40 2.79
C LYS A 215 14.41 -15.29 3.14
N CYS A 216 13.18 -14.81 3.00
CA CYS A 216 12.00 -15.64 3.17
C CYS A 216 11.73 -16.56 1.98
N GLY A 217 12.45 -16.41 0.86
CA GLY A 217 12.41 -17.33 -0.29
C GLY A 217 12.11 -16.65 -1.62
N SER A 218 12.64 -15.45 -1.89
CA SER A 218 12.47 -14.80 -3.22
C SER A 218 12.85 -15.72 -4.38
N PRO A 219 12.38 -15.49 -5.62
CA PRO A 219 12.78 -16.30 -6.77
C PRO A 219 14.28 -16.55 -6.82
N GLY A 220 14.68 -17.83 -6.82
CA GLY A 220 16.09 -18.25 -6.82
C GLY A 220 16.78 -18.39 -5.46
N MET A 221 16.14 -17.97 -4.37
CA MET A 221 16.67 -18.06 -3.02
C MET A 221 15.90 -19.11 -2.24
N GLN A 222 16.62 -20.02 -1.59
CA GLN A 222 16.00 -20.95 -0.64
C GLN A 222 15.57 -20.17 0.61
N GLY A 223 14.32 -20.36 1.02
CA GLY A 223 13.77 -19.75 2.24
C GLY A 223 12.58 -20.55 2.77
N ILE A 224 11.94 -20.02 3.81
CA ILE A 224 10.83 -20.69 4.49
C ILE A 224 9.55 -20.71 3.63
N LEU A 225 9.36 -19.74 2.73
CA LEU A 225 8.19 -19.64 1.87
C LEU A 225 8.44 -20.28 0.52
N LYS A 226 7.40 -20.93 -0.01
CA LYS A 226 7.32 -21.27 -1.42
C LYS A 226 6.87 -20.04 -2.19
N THR A 227 7.64 -19.64 -3.19
CA THR A 227 7.33 -18.49 -4.05
C THR A 227 7.13 -18.92 -5.49
N GLN A 228 6.70 -17.97 -6.31
CA GLN A 228 6.53 -18.12 -7.76
C GLN A 228 7.34 -17.02 -8.47
N THR A 229 7.64 -17.24 -9.75
CA THR A 229 8.37 -16.28 -10.58
C THR A 229 7.52 -15.04 -10.88
N VAL A 230 8.16 -13.93 -11.25
CA VAL A 230 7.46 -12.71 -11.73
C VAL A 230 6.56 -13.03 -12.93
N ALA A 231 7.04 -13.86 -13.87
CA ALA A 231 6.27 -14.28 -15.03
C ALA A 231 5.00 -15.06 -14.65
N GLU A 232 5.03 -15.88 -13.59
CA GLU A 232 3.83 -16.55 -13.07
C GLU A 232 2.91 -15.59 -12.32
N MET A 233 3.47 -14.65 -11.55
CA MET A 233 2.71 -13.59 -10.87
C MET A 233 1.94 -12.71 -11.86
N ASN A 234 2.56 -12.30 -12.96
CA ASN A 234 1.92 -11.47 -13.99
C ASN A 234 0.74 -12.16 -14.70
N LYS A 235 0.61 -13.49 -14.58
CA LYS A 235 -0.57 -14.23 -15.11
C LYS A 235 -1.79 -14.08 -14.20
N CYS A 236 -1.61 -13.69 -12.94
CA CYS A 236 -2.68 -13.45 -11.97
C CYS A 236 -3.36 -12.11 -12.27
N SER A 237 -4.23 -12.10 -13.28
CA SER A 237 -5.04 -10.94 -13.67
C SER A 237 -6.52 -11.27 -13.58
N VAL A 238 -7.32 -10.27 -13.25
CA VAL A 238 -8.80 -10.36 -13.26
C VAL A 238 -9.31 -9.57 -14.45
N GLN A 239 -10.37 -10.08 -15.10
CA GLN A 239 -11.03 -9.36 -16.17
C GLN A 239 -11.74 -8.14 -15.63
N SER A 240 -11.67 -7.02 -16.34
CA SER A 240 -12.47 -5.84 -15.99
C SER A 240 -13.95 -6.21 -15.97
N GLN A 241 -14.63 -5.84 -14.88
CA GLN A 241 -16.07 -6.05 -14.71
C GLN A 241 -16.90 -4.85 -15.16
N VAL A 242 -16.23 -3.72 -15.43
CA VAL A 242 -16.86 -2.45 -15.82
C VAL A 242 -16.29 -2.03 -17.18
N SER A 243 -17.17 -1.64 -18.09
CA SER A 243 -16.80 -1.08 -19.40
C SER A 243 -16.84 0.44 -19.29
N GLU A 244 -15.68 1.05 -19.08
CA GLU A 244 -15.50 2.49 -18.95
C GLU A 244 -14.13 2.90 -19.49
N GLU A 245 -14.03 4.10 -20.05
CA GLU A 245 -12.76 4.68 -20.47
C GLU A 245 -11.97 5.16 -19.26
N VAL A 246 -10.85 4.49 -18.97
CA VAL A 246 -9.97 4.80 -17.82
C VAL A 246 -8.54 5.13 -18.24
N GLU A 247 -8.25 5.07 -19.53
CA GLU A 247 -6.95 5.30 -20.13
C GLU A 247 -7.00 6.45 -21.14
N GLY A 248 -5.84 7.03 -21.44
CA GLY A 248 -5.76 8.21 -22.33
C GLY A 248 -6.03 9.52 -21.59
N TRP A 249 -6.35 10.56 -22.36
CA TRP A 249 -6.81 11.84 -21.83
C TRP A 249 -8.33 11.82 -21.78
N LEU A 250 -8.88 12.07 -20.59
CA LEU A 250 -10.30 12.01 -20.30
C LEU A 250 -10.83 13.42 -20.01
N ASP A 251 -12.04 13.73 -20.45
CA ASP A 251 -12.68 15.01 -20.17
C ASP A 251 -13.25 15.09 -18.74
N HIS A 252 -13.46 13.93 -18.11
CA HIS A 252 -13.94 13.76 -16.74
C HIS A 252 -13.28 12.55 -16.08
N LEU A 253 -13.38 12.44 -14.74
CA LEU A 253 -12.90 11.27 -14.02
C LEU A 253 -13.87 10.08 -14.22
N PRO A 254 -13.36 8.85 -14.27
CA PRO A 254 -14.21 7.66 -14.29
C PRO A 254 -15.19 7.60 -13.11
N GLY A 255 -16.39 7.09 -13.35
CA GLY A 255 -17.52 7.06 -12.44
C GLY A 255 -18.34 8.35 -12.43
N TYR A 256 -17.94 9.39 -13.16
CA TYR A 256 -18.72 10.61 -13.32
C TYR A 256 -19.86 10.39 -14.33
N GLN A 257 -21.10 10.54 -13.87
CA GLN A 257 -22.26 10.63 -14.76
C GLN A 257 -22.51 12.13 -15.07
N PRO A 258 -22.50 12.55 -16.36
CA PRO A 258 -22.80 13.92 -16.76
C PRO A 258 -24.17 14.44 -16.31
#